data_AF-A0A553JT33-F1
#
_entry.id   AF-A0A553JT33-F1
#
_cell.length_a   1.000
_cell.length_b   1.000
_cell.length_c   1.000
_cell.angle_alpha   90.00
_cell.angle_beta   90.00
_cell.angle_gamma   90.00
#
_symmetry.space_group_name_H-M   'P 1'
#
loop_
_entity.id
_entity.type
_entity.pdbx_description
1 polymer ?
#
loop_
_entity_poly.entity_id
_entity_poly.type
_entity_poly.pdbx_seq_one_letter_code
_entity_poly.pdbx_strand_id
1 'polypeptide(L)'
;MAKPKKAVPYFASLNGSSPSIVFNTDNVFDNTTLVSSSPIDVYMKRNQALIKKVGLLEREDLLSADNDEDRDIYNLFLLGFVSNVESYFRTIIREVITFDIHSYNACLEQPLTYAAALHHTRELLPEALMENHTFISKHLITKALIDYLKITINTQETKGQEVTECLQLFEQLCQLRHCIVHRAGLLGSKNAIKLGIDSHKGFFEKPIRLNTAFLQNANVICLNCVRTSNTYIFNKLIHRYVAENDGITWKFPNDKRWYLKYYTLFISQKLNESLVQNGIELDTPFKTYEKLRASFEKKD
;
A
#
# COMPACT_ATOMS: atom_id res chain seq x y z
N MET A 1 -64.65 -6.61 -32.28
CA MET A 1 -64.15 -5.55 -31.38
C MET A 1 -62.65 -5.37 -31.62
N ALA A 2 -62.23 -4.22 -32.14
CA ALA A 2 -60.82 -3.92 -32.37
C ALA A 2 -60.13 -3.59 -31.03
N LYS A 3 -59.00 -4.24 -30.75
CA LYS A 3 -58.21 -3.97 -29.53
C LYS A 3 -57.76 -2.49 -29.56
N PRO A 4 -57.91 -1.74 -28.45
CA PRO A 4 -57.49 -0.36 -28.41
C PRO A 4 -55.96 -0.29 -28.62
N LYS A 5 -55.54 0.57 -29.57
CA LYS A 5 -54.12 0.86 -29.79
C LYS A 5 -53.56 1.44 -28.48
N LYS A 6 -52.61 0.74 -27.87
CA LYS A 6 -51.87 1.27 -26.71
C LYS A 6 -51.23 2.59 -27.14
N ALA A 7 -51.54 3.66 -26.42
CA ALA A 7 -50.90 4.95 -26.61
C ALA A 7 -49.39 4.79 -26.38
N VAL A 8 -48.58 5.26 -27.33
CA VAL A 8 -47.12 5.30 -27.17
C VAL A 8 -46.82 6.38 -26.11
N PRO A 9 -46.02 6.08 -25.07
CA PRO A 9 -45.69 7.07 -24.07
C PRO A 9 -44.94 8.23 -24.72
N TYR A 10 -45.36 9.46 -24.42
CA TYR A 10 -44.65 10.65 -24.84
C TYR A 10 -43.36 10.79 -24.02
N PHE A 11 -42.21 10.81 -24.70
CA PHE A 11 -40.91 11.09 -24.11
C PHE A 11 -40.44 12.46 -24.57
N ALA A 12 -40.45 13.44 -23.65
CA ALA A 12 -39.89 14.76 -23.90
C ALA A 12 -38.36 14.70 -23.86
N SER A 13 -37.71 15.13 -24.95
CA SER A 13 -36.26 15.30 -25.00
C SER A 13 -35.85 16.60 -24.30
N LEU A 14 -35.70 16.56 -22.98
CA LEU A 14 -35.40 17.75 -22.16
C LEU A 14 -34.01 18.35 -22.42
N ASN A 15 -33.02 17.52 -22.78
CA ASN A 15 -31.61 17.93 -22.92
C ASN A 15 -30.99 17.54 -24.27
N GLY A 16 -31.81 17.44 -25.32
CA GLY A 16 -31.36 17.02 -26.65
C GLY A 16 -30.97 15.54 -26.75
N SER A 17 -30.32 15.18 -27.86
CA SER A 17 -29.87 13.81 -28.14
C SER A 17 -28.51 13.51 -27.51
N SER A 18 -28.36 12.34 -26.90
CA SER A 18 -27.07 11.89 -26.36
C SER A 18 -26.13 11.44 -27.48
N PRO A 19 -24.89 11.96 -27.56
CA PRO A 19 -23.88 11.42 -28.46
C PRO A 19 -23.46 10.02 -27.98
N SER A 20 -23.35 9.06 -28.89
CA SER A 20 -22.78 7.74 -28.60
C SER A 20 -21.29 7.72 -28.90
N ILE A 21 -20.47 7.27 -27.96
CA ILE A 21 -19.01 7.10 -28.12
C ILE A 21 -18.68 5.63 -27.93
N VAL A 22 -17.74 5.11 -28.72
CA VAL A 22 -17.16 3.78 -28.51
C VAL A 22 -16.02 3.90 -27.50
N PHE A 23 -16.15 3.24 -26.36
CA PHE A 23 -15.10 3.19 -25.34
C PHE A 23 -14.09 2.09 -25.67
N ASN A 24 -12.81 2.47 -25.88
CA ASN A 24 -11.70 1.55 -26.15
C ASN A 24 -10.53 1.89 -25.21
N THR A 25 -10.00 0.87 -24.52
CA THR A 25 -8.89 1.00 -23.56
C THR A 25 -7.62 0.29 -24.01
N ASP A 26 -7.53 -0.19 -25.24
CA ASP A 26 -6.43 -1.03 -25.71
C ASP A 26 -5.05 -0.34 -25.59
N ASN A 27 -5.04 1.01 -25.67
CA ASN A 27 -3.83 1.83 -25.64
C ASN A 27 -3.61 2.61 -24.34
N VAL A 28 -4.38 2.35 -23.26
CA VAL A 28 -4.19 3.06 -21.98
C VAL A 28 -3.20 2.37 -21.04
N PHE A 29 -2.78 1.15 -21.39
CA PHE A 29 -1.79 0.35 -20.66
C PHE A 29 -0.46 0.34 -21.42
N ASP A 30 0.64 0.52 -20.71
CA ASP A 30 2.00 0.47 -21.27
C ASP A 30 2.60 -0.94 -21.08
N ASN A 31 3.38 -1.40 -22.06
CA ASN A 31 4.10 -2.67 -22.05
C ASN A 31 5.48 -2.59 -21.36
N THR A 32 5.82 -1.44 -20.77
CA THR A 32 7.08 -1.25 -20.04
C THR A 32 7.21 -2.25 -18.90
N THR A 33 8.25 -3.09 -18.96
CA THR A 33 8.61 -3.99 -17.86
C THR A 33 9.11 -3.19 -16.67
N LEU A 34 8.52 -3.41 -15.50
CA LEU A 34 8.96 -2.77 -14.27
C LEU A 34 10.37 -3.23 -13.92
N VAL A 35 11.27 -2.28 -13.68
CA VAL A 35 12.63 -2.57 -13.21
C VAL A 35 12.56 -3.26 -11.85
N SER A 36 13.30 -4.35 -11.70
CA SER A 36 13.42 -5.09 -10.44
C SER A 36 14.07 -4.21 -9.36
N SER A 37 13.28 -3.77 -8.38
CA SER A 37 13.75 -3.16 -7.13
C SER A 37 12.92 -3.68 -5.96
N SER A 38 13.39 -3.52 -4.72
CA SER A 38 12.62 -3.92 -3.56
C SER A 38 11.27 -3.19 -3.50
N PRO A 39 10.21 -3.80 -2.94
CA PRO A 39 8.90 -3.18 -2.83
C PRO A 39 8.93 -1.82 -2.15
N ILE A 40 9.76 -1.67 -1.12
CA ILE A 40 9.96 -0.39 -0.41
C ILE A 40 10.64 0.66 -1.30
N ASP A 41 11.59 0.30 -2.17
CA ASP A 41 12.20 1.25 -3.12
C ASP A 41 11.22 1.69 -4.20
N VAL A 42 10.36 0.79 -4.69
CA VAL A 42 9.27 1.15 -5.62
C VAL A 42 8.34 2.18 -4.98
N TYR A 43 7.93 1.93 -3.73
CA TYR A 43 7.14 2.86 -2.93
C TYR A 43 7.83 4.22 -2.78
N MET A 44 9.10 4.23 -2.37
CA MET A 44 9.89 5.46 -2.18
C MET A 44 9.96 6.28 -3.47
N LYS A 45 10.28 5.66 -4.60
CA LYS A 45 10.37 6.33 -5.90
C LYS A 45 9.05 6.99 -6.30
N ARG A 46 7.93 6.28 -6.14
CA ARG A 46 6.59 6.80 -6.50
C ARG A 46 6.17 7.95 -5.60
N ASN A 47 6.34 7.83 -4.28
CA ASN A 47 5.98 8.89 -3.35
C ASN A 47 6.86 10.14 -3.48
N GLN A 48 8.17 9.97 -3.67
CA GLN A 48 9.09 11.08 -3.94
C GLN A 48 8.71 11.84 -5.21
N ALA A 49 8.32 11.12 -6.27
CA ALA A 49 7.85 11.75 -7.51
C ALA A 49 6.59 12.58 -7.29
N LEU A 50 5.63 12.09 -6.51
CA LEU A 50 4.41 12.83 -6.17
C LEU A 50 4.69 14.09 -5.35
N ILE A 51 5.49 13.99 -4.29
CA ILE A 51 5.89 15.14 -3.46
C ILE A 51 6.67 16.17 -4.26
N LYS A 52 7.60 15.73 -5.13
CA LYS A 52 8.32 16.64 -6.02
C LYS A 52 7.37 17.37 -6.97
N LYS A 53 6.40 16.66 -7.55
CA LYS A 53 5.43 17.24 -8.49
C LYS A 53 4.53 18.28 -7.82
N VAL A 54 3.95 17.99 -6.65
CA VAL A 54 3.10 18.97 -5.97
C VAL A 54 3.88 20.24 -5.62
N GLY A 55 5.11 20.11 -5.10
CA GLY A 55 5.94 21.26 -4.76
C GLY A 55 6.45 22.06 -5.98
N LEU A 56 6.54 21.43 -7.16
CA LEU A 56 6.81 22.15 -8.41
C LEU A 56 5.57 22.92 -8.88
N LEU A 57 4.39 22.31 -8.85
CA LEU A 57 3.15 22.97 -9.28
C LEU A 57 2.84 24.21 -8.43
N GLU A 58 3.01 24.13 -7.11
CA GLU A 58 2.82 25.30 -6.23
C GLU A 58 3.86 26.40 -6.49
N ARG A 59 5.12 26.04 -6.74
CA ARG A 59 6.18 27.02 -6.99
C ARG A 59 5.95 27.81 -8.28
N GLU A 60 5.42 27.15 -9.29
CA GLU A 60 5.09 27.74 -10.58
C GLU A 60 3.70 28.41 -10.59
N ASP A 61 3.04 28.54 -9.43
CA ASP A 61 1.71 29.13 -9.27
C ASP A 61 0.62 28.44 -10.14
N LEU A 62 0.81 27.15 -10.43
CA LEU A 62 -0.12 26.29 -11.16
C LEU A 62 -1.08 25.54 -10.23
N LEU A 63 -0.89 25.67 -8.93
CA LEU A 63 -1.69 25.04 -7.90
C LEU A 63 -1.67 25.89 -6.62
N SER A 64 -2.84 26.26 -6.13
CA SER A 64 -2.97 27.01 -4.88
C SER A 64 -4.03 26.39 -3.95
N ALA A 65 -3.70 26.23 -2.67
CA ALA A 65 -4.63 25.72 -1.66
C ALA A 65 -5.79 26.68 -1.38
N ASP A 66 -5.66 27.95 -1.78
CA ASP A 66 -6.71 28.96 -1.63
C ASP A 66 -7.66 29.00 -2.83
N ASN A 67 -7.32 28.35 -3.94
CA ASN A 67 -8.17 28.19 -5.10
C ASN A 67 -9.06 26.95 -4.95
N ASP A 68 -10.38 27.13 -4.98
CA ASP A 68 -11.33 26.02 -4.82
C ASP A 68 -11.33 25.06 -6.02
N GLU A 69 -10.93 25.53 -7.22
CA GLU A 69 -10.81 24.69 -8.42
C GLU A 69 -9.64 23.70 -8.31
N ASP A 70 -8.60 24.06 -7.55
CA ASP A 70 -7.37 23.27 -7.37
C ASP A 70 -7.51 22.17 -6.31
N ARG A 71 -8.57 22.24 -5.49
CA ARG A 71 -8.84 21.29 -4.39
C ARG A 71 -8.76 19.84 -4.85
N ASP A 72 -9.34 19.53 -6.00
CA ASP A 72 -9.42 18.16 -6.49
C ASP A 72 -8.05 17.64 -6.94
N ILE A 73 -7.14 18.53 -7.36
CA ILE A 73 -5.76 18.17 -7.68
C ILE A 73 -5.00 17.75 -6.40
N TYR A 74 -5.13 18.49 -5.30
CA TYR A 74 -4.56 18.07 -4.01
C TYR A 74 -5.12 16.72 -3.55
N ASN A 75 -6.42 16.49 -3.75
CA ASN A 75 -7.07 15.22 -3.44
C ASN A 75 -6.43 14.06 -4.22
N LEU A 76 -6.11 14.24 -5.51
CA LEU A 76 -5.43 13.22 -6.33
C LEU A 76 -4.04 12.84 -5.78
N PHE A 77 -3.28 13.79 -5.23
CA PHE A 77 -1.99 13.48 -4.59
C PHE A 77 -2.18 12.59 -3.35
N LEU A 78 -3.18 12.87 -2.51
CA LEU A 78 -3.51 12.01 -1.37
C LEU A 78 -3.90 10.59 -1.83
N LEU A 79 -4.71 10.47 -2.89
CA LEU A 79 -5.05 9.17 -3.47
C LEU A 79 -3.81 8.42 -3.94
N GLY A 80 -2.86 9.11 -4.56
CA GLY A 80 -1.57 8.55 -4.99
C GLY A 80 -0.75 7.99 -3.83
N PHE A 81 -0.61 8.74 -2.72
CA PHE A 81 0.12 8.26 -1.54
C PHE A 81 -0.49 7.00 -0.94
N VAL A 82 -1.81 6.98 -0.74
CA VAL A 82 -2.52 5.83 -0.16
C VAL A 82 -2.42 4.61 -1.09
N SER A 83 -2.55 4.82 -2.41
CA SER A 83 -2.44 3.73 -3.41
C SER A 83 -1.03 3.12 -3.44
N ASN A 84 0.01 3.92 -3.23
CA ASN A 84 1.39 3.42 -3.16
C ASN A 84 1.64 2.53 -1.93
N VAL A 85 1.01 2.82 -0.78
CA VAL A 85 1.07 1.95 0.41
C VAL A 85 0.39 0.61 0.14
N GLU A 86 -0.79 0.63 -0.49
CA GLU A 86 -1.47 -0.60 -0.89
C GLU A 86 -0.63 -1.43 -1.88
N SER A 87 -0.04 -0.78 -2.88
CA SER A 87 0.84 -1.45 -3.84
C SER A 87 2.07 -2.05 -3.16
N TYR A 88 2.63 -1.40 -2.12
CA TYR A 88 3.70 -1.97 -1.31
C TYR A 88 3.29 -3.28 -0.63
N PHE A 89 2.16 -3.29 0.09
CA PHE A 89 1.70 -4.50 0.80
C PHE A 89 1.41 -5.66 -0.15
N ARG A 90 0.77 -5.38 -1.29
CA ARG A 90 0.51 -6.36 -2.32
C ARG A 90 1.81 -6.96 -2.88
N THR A 91 2.75 -6.10 -3.24
CA THR A 91 4.04 -6.53 -3.79
C THR A 91 4.83 -7.35 -2.77
N ILE A 92 4.96 -6.89 -1.51
CA ILE A 92 5.76 -7.63 -0.51
C ILE A 92 5.15 -8.99 -0.19
N ILE A 93 3.83 -9.10 -0.09
CA ILE A 93 3.15 -10.38 0.14
C ILE A 93 3.38 -11.32 -1.05
N ARG A 94 3.17 -10.84 -2.28
CA ARG A 94 3.40 -11.63 -3.50
C ARG A 94 4.80 -12.20 -3.52
N GLU A 95 5.83 -11.36 -3.35
CA GLU A 95 7.22 -11.79 -3.44
C GLU A 95 7.56 -12.81 -2.33
N VAL A 96 7.10 -12.62 -1.09
CA VAL A 96 7.36 -13.56 0.01
C VAL A 96 6.78 -14.94 -0.26
N ILE A 97 5.55 -15.03 -0.79
CA ILE A 97 4.88 -16.30 -1.13
C ILE A 97 5.73 -17.15 -2.09
N THR A 98 6.52 -16.52 -2.97
CA THR A 98 7.30 -17.25 -3.99
C THR A 98 8.48 -18.05 -3.44
N PHE A 99 8.99 -17.73 -2.24
CA PHE A 99 10.18 -18.39 -1.68
C PHE A 99 10.06 -18.82 -0.22
N ASP A 100 9.12 -18.29 0.56
CA ASP A 100 8.91 -18.68 1.96
C ASP A 100 7.89 -19.82 2.04
N ILE A 101 8.33 -20.99 2.50
CA ILE A 101 7.51 -22.22 2.46
C ILE A 101 6.23 -22.12 3.30
N HIS A 102 6.25 -21.43 4.44
CA HIS A 102 5.07 -21.26 5.28
C HIS A 102 4.03 -20.34 4.63
N SER A 103 4.52 -19.27 3.99
CA SER A 103 3.66 -18.36 3.24
C SER A 103 3.08 -19.03 1.99
N TYR A 104 3.89 -19.84 1.29
CA TYR A 104 3.41 -20.69 0.20
C TYR A 104 2.32 -21.65 0.67
N ASN A 105 2.56 -22.41 1.74
CA ASN A 105 1.61 -23.38 2.28
C ASN A 105 0.30 -22.72 2.75
N ALA A 106 0.39 -21.51 3.31
CA ALA A 106 -0.78 -20.71 3.68
C ALA A 106 -1.70 -20.36 2.50
N CYS A 107 -1.12 -20.31 1.30
CA CYS A 107 -1.81 -19.91 0.08
C CYS A 107 -2.38 -21.08 -0.73
N LEU A 108 -2.04 -22.34 -0.41
CA LEU A 108 -2.41 -23.52 -1.21
C LEU A 108 -3.92 -23.72 -1.34
N GLU A 109 -4.69 -23.34 -0.32
CA GLU A 109 -6.16 -23.48 -0.29
C GLU A 109 -6.90 -22.21 -0.72
N GLN A 110 -6.17 -21.15 -1.09
CA GLN A 110 -6.79 -19.87 -1.46
C GLN A 110 -7.40 -19.94 -2.86
N PRO A 111 -8.62 -19.40 -3.06
CA PRO A 111 -9.29 -19.46 -4.36
C PRO A 111 -8.62 -18.53 -5.37
N LEU A 112 -8.53 -19.00 -6.62
CA LEU A 112 -8.09 -18.23 -7.78
C LEU A 112 -9.25 -18.10 -8.78
N THR A 113 -9.29 -16.99 -9.50
CA THR A 113 -10.20 -16.86 -10.64
C THR A 113 -9.73 -17.77 -11.78
N TYR A 114 -10.66 -18.30 -12.56
CA TYR A 114 -10.32 -19.13 -13.72
C TYR A 114 -9.48 -18.37 -14.76
N ALA A 115 -9.75 -17.07 -14.94
CA ALA A 115 -8.97 -16.21 -15.83
C ALA A 115 -7.51 -16.09 -15.38
N ALA A 116 -7.25 -15.87 -14.08
CA ALA A 116 -5.89 -15.85 -13.55
C ALA A 116 -5.18 -17.19 -13.75
N ALA A 117 -5.88 -18.31 -13.54
CA ALA A 117 -5.32 -19.65 -13.75
C ALA A 117 -4.91 -19.91 -15.23
N LEU A 118 -5.63 -19.33 -16.20
CA LEU A 118 -5.32 -19.47 -17.62
C LEU A 118 -4.27 -18.50 -18.15
N HIS A 119 -4.21 -17.27 -17.62
CA HIS A 119 -3.48 -16.17 -18.25
C HIS A 119 -2.31 -15.59 -17.43
N HIS A 120 -2.16 -15.92 -16.15
CA HIS A 120 -1.03 -15.43 -15.35
C HIS A 120 0.18 -16.37 -15.42
N THR A 121 1.38 -15.80 -15.27
CA THR A 121 2.59 -16.59 -15.03
C THR A 121 2.67 -17.04 -13.58
N ARG A 122 3.48 -18.07 -13.30
CA ARG A 122 3.64 -18.64 -11.94
C ARG A 122 4.05 -17.57 -10.92
N GLU A 123 4.89 -16.64 -11.32
CA GLU A 123 5.41 -15.55 -10.48
C GLU A 123 4.33 -14.50 -10.17
N LEU A 124 3.34 -14.34 -11.04
CA LEU A 124 2.23 -13.39 -10.88
C LEU A 124 0.96 -14.02 -10.30
N LEU A 125 0.87 -15.35 -10.21
CA LEU A 125 -0.27 -16.02 -9.57
C LEU A 125 -0.55 -15.54 -8.13
N PRO A 126 0.44 -15.25 -7.26
CA PRO A 126 0.13 -14.76 -5.93
C PRO A 126 -0.51 -13.36 -5.95
N GLU A 127 -0.34 -12.57 -7.02
CA GLU A 127 -1.06 -11.30 -7.20
C GLU A 127 -2.57 -11.53 -7.28
N ALA A 128 -2.98 -12.56 -8.01
CA ALA A 128 -4.39 -12.91 -8.21
C ALA A 128 -5.09 -13.35 -6.92
N LEU A 129 -4.35 -13.93 -5.97
CA LEU A 129 -4.88 -14.28 -4.65
C LEU A 129 -5.41 -13.04 -3.90
N MET A 130 -4.81 -11.88 -4.15
CA MET A 130 -5.11 -10.65 -3.45
C MET A 130 -6.09 -9.73 -4.20
N GLU A 131 -6.61 -10.10 -5.38
CA GLU A 131 -7.50 -9.23 -6.19
C GLU A 131 -8.72 -8.74 -5.40
N ASN A 132 -9.27 -9.60 -4.53
CA ASN A 132 -10.41 -9.27 -3.68
C ASN A 132 -10.01 -8.69 -2.31
N HIS A 133 -8.71 -8.45 -2.09
CA HIS A 133 -8.18 -7.89 -0.86
C HIS A 133 -7.79 -6.42 -1.05
N THR A 134 -8.23 -5.57 -0.13
CA THR A 134 -7.85 -4.15 -0.09
C THR A 134 -6.98 -3.89 1.13
N PHE A 135 -6.08 -2.91 1.04
CA PHE A 135 -5.14 -2.60 2.11
C PHE A 135 -5.44 -1.20 2.68
N ILE A 136 -6.71 -0.98 3.04
CA ILE A 136 -7.26 0.33 3.41
C ILE A 136 -7.57 0.50 4.91
N SER A 137 -7.25 -0.50 5.73
CA SER A 137 -7.46 -0.44 7.18
C SER A 137 -6.47 -1.32 7.91
N LYS A 138 -6.23 -1.01 9.20
CA LYS A 138 -5.39 -1.86 10.04
C LYS A 138 -5.89 -3.30 10.04
N HIS A 139 -7.19 -3.48 10.21
CA HIS A 139 -7.80 -4.81 10.27
C HIS A 139 -7.52 -5.64 9.01
N LEU A 140 -7.71 -5.06 7.83
CA LEU A 140 -7.50 -5.75 6.56
C LEU A 140 -6.02 -6.04 6.30
N ILE A 141 -5.13 -5.11 6.66
CA ILE A 141 -3.68 -5.32 6.53
C ILE A 141 -3.24 -6.44 7.48
N THR A 142 -3.60 -6.38 8.77
CA THR A 142 -3.26 -7.44 9.73
C THR A 142 -3.83 -8.80 9.31
N LYS A 143 -5.08 -8.83 8.80
CA LYS A 143 -5.68 -10.04 8.26
C LYS A 143 -4.88 -10.62 7.10
N ALA A 144 -4.47 -9.82 6.13
CA ALA A 144 -3.61 -10.29 5.03
C ALA A 144 -2.26 -10.84 5.54
N LEU A 145 -1.62 -10.19 6.51
CA LEU A 145 -0.37 -10.70 7.08
C LEU A 145 -0.55 -12.07 7.75
N ILE A 146 -1.70 -12.31 8.39
CA ILE A 146 -2.02 -13.61 8.99
C ILE A 146 -2.34 -14.64 7.89
N ASP A 147 -3.23 -14.29 6.96
CA ASP A 147 -3.78 -15.21 5.97
C ASP A 147 -2.71 -15.67 4.97
N TYR A 148 -1.86 -14.76 4.50
CA TYR A 148 -0.87 -15.04 3.45
C TYR A 148 0.53 -15.30 3.99
N LEU A 149 0.94 -14.61 5.07
CA LEU A 149 2.32 -14.69 5.57
C LEU A 149 2.43 -15.44 6.90
N LYS A 150 1.31 -15.82 7.54
CA LYS A 150 1.28 -16.39 8.91
C LYS A 150 2.01 -15.52 9.93
N ILE A 151 1.87 -14.19 9.82
CA ILE A 151 2.46 -13.22 10.73
C ILE A 151 1.35 -12.58 11.58
N THR A 152 1.44 -12.74 12.89
CA THR A 152 0.58 -12.05 13.86
C THR A 152 1.32 -10.86 14.45
N ILE A 153 0.66 -9.69 14.49
CA ILE A 153 1.19 -8.51 15.17
C ILE A 153 0.94 -8.65 16.67
N ASN A 154 2.00 -8.89 17.44
CA ASN A 154 1.93 -8.97 18.90
C ASN A 154 1.98 -7.58 19.54
N THR A 155 0.83 -7.08 20.02
CA THR A 155 0.72 -5.75 20.64
C THR A 155 1.30 -5.66 22.06
N GLN A 156 1.81 -6.76 22.61
CA GLN A 156 2.58 -6.74 23.87
C GLN A 156 4.06 -6.41 23.63
N GLU A 157 4.57 -6.63 22.41
CA GLU A 157 5.92 -6.26 22.02
C GLU A 157 5.95 -4.78 21.60
N THR A 158 6.97 -4.03 22.04
CA THR A 158 7.16 -2.62 21.66
C THR A 158 7.11 -2.40 20.15
N LYS A 159 7.73 -3.31 19.37
CA LYS A 159 7.71 -3.23 17.91
C LYS A 159 6.35 -3.56 17.30
N GLY A 160 5.53 -4.39 17.94
CA GLY A 160 4.17 -4.64 17.50
C GLY A 160 3.23 -3.47 17.81
N GLN A 161 3.44 -2.77 18.93
CA GLN A 161 2.75 -1.51 19.25
C GLN A 161 3.07 -0.43 18.21
N GLU A 162 4.35 -0.24 17.90
CA GLU A 162 4.82 0.75 16.91
C GLU A 162 4.17 0.54 15.52
N VAL A 163 4.12 -0.70 15.04
CA VAL A 163 3.43 -1.03 13.77
C VAL A 163 1.93 -0.75 13.89
N THR A 164 1.31 -1.12 15.00
CA THR A 164 -0.13 -0.93 15.23
C THR A 164 -0.52 0.54 15.17
N GLU A 165 0.26 1.41 15.80
CA GLU A 165 0.05 2.86 15.79
C GLU A 165 0.22 3.43 14.37
N CYS A 166 1.26 3.02 13.65
CA CYS A 166 1.47 3.45 12.26
C CYS A 166 0.30 3.04 11.34
N LEU A 167 -0.23 1.81 11.51
CA LEU A 167 -1.39 1.33 10.76
C LEU A 167 -2.66 2.11 11.11
N GLN A 168 -2.84 2.52 12.37
CA GLN A 168 -3.99 3.34 12.78
C GLN A 168 -3.96 4.73 12.16
N LEU A 169 -2.80 5.39 12.16
CA LEU A 169 -2.63 6.69 11.50
C LEU A 169 -2.86 6.58 9.99
N PHE A 170 -2.36 5.52 9.36
CA PHE A 170 -2.63 5.27 7.94
C PHE A 170 -4.11 5.01 7.65
N GLU A 171 -4.82 4.30 8.52
CA GLU A 171 -6.27 4.08 8.37
C GLU A 171 -7.07 5.40 8.42
N GLN A 172 -6.61 6.41 9.15
CA GLN A 172 -7.22 7.75 9.14
C GLN A 172 -7.10 8.41 7.76
N LEU A 173 -5.94 8.32 7.10
CA LEU A 173 -5.79 8.78 5.71
C LEU A 173 -6.69 8.01 4.74
N CYS A 174 -6.90 6.72 4.98
CA CYS A 174 -7.84 5.92 4.19
C CYS A 174 -9.29 6.38 4.36
N GLN A 175 -9.67 6.96 5.51
CA GLN A 175 -11.00 7.59 5.66
C GLN A 175 -11.15 8.83 4.80
N LEU A 176 -10.10 9.64 4.65
CA LEU A 176 -10.09 10.80 3.75
C LEU A 176 -10.13 10.37 2.29
N ARG A 177 -9.35 9.35 1.90
CA ARG A 177 -9.45 8.70 0.58
C ARG A 177 -10.89 8.26 0.29
N HIS A 178 -11.57 7.65 1.25
CA HIS A 178 -12.96 7.23 1.10
C HIS A 178 -13.88 8.43 0.80
N CYS A 179 -13.76 9.53 1.53
CA CYS A 179 -14.54 10.75 1.26
C CYS A 179 -14.27 11.28 -0.16
N ILE A 180 -13.01 11.34 -0.58
CA ILE A 180 -12.63 11.81 -1.92
C ILE A 180 -13.26 10.96 -3.01
N VAL A 181 -13.08 9.63 -2.95
CA VAL A 181 -13.50 8.72 -4.03
C VAL A 181 -15.01 8.47 -4.04
N HIS A 182 -15.64 8.32 -2.89
CA HIS A 182 -17.03 7.86 -2.81
C HIS A 182 -18.03 8.97 -2.48
N ARG A 183 -17.56 10.18 -2.16
CA ARG A 183 -18.42 11.29 -1.74
C ARG A 183 -18.03 12.63 -2.37
N ALA A 184 -17.32 12.60 -3.50
CA ALA A 184 -16.85 13.82 -4.18
C ALA A 184 -16.13 14.80 -3.23
N GLY A 185 -15.35 14.24 -2.29
CA GLY A 185 -14.61 15.02 -1.29
C GLY A 185 -15.44 15.51 -0.10
N LEU A 186 -16.72 15.16 0.03
CA LEU A 186 -17.55 15.59 1.17
C LEU A 186 -17.38 14.68 2.40
N LEU A 187 -17.32 15.28 3.58
CA LEU A 187 -17.18 14.54 4.83
C LEU A 187 -18.50 13.89 5.26
N GLY A 188 -18.46 12.56 5.39
CA GLY A 188 -19.56 11.76 5.92
C GLY A 188 -19.51 11.50 7.41
N SER A 189 -20.68 11.21 7.99
CA SER A 189 -20.82 10.86 9.41
C SER A 189 -20.00 9.62 9.81
N LYS A 190 -20.00 8.55 9.00
CA LYS A 190 -19.19 7.34 9.26
C LYS A 190 -17.68 7.64 9.28
N ASN A 191 -17.22 8.48 8.36
CA ASN A 191 -15.80 8.88 8.28
C ASN A 191 -15.44 9.77 9.47
N ALA A 192 -16.29 10.75 9.80
CA ALA A 192 -16.10 11.64 10.94
C ALA A 192 -16.04 10.89 12.27
N ILE A 193 -16.84 9.84 12.47
CA ILE A 193 -16.75 8.98 13.66
C ILE A 193 -15.36 8.38 13.80
N LYS A 194 -14.80 7.84 12.71
CA LYS A 194 -13.46 7.23 12.70
C LYS A 194 -12.32 8.26 12.83
N LEU A 195 -12.53 9.49 12.39
CA LEU A 195 -11.59 10.60 12.54
C LEU A 195 -11.73 11.35 13.88
N GLY A 196 -12.77 11.03 14.67
CA GLY A 196 -13.13 11.71 15.92
C GLY A 196 -14.29 12.69 15.72
N ILE A 197 -15.51 12.28 16.09
CA ILE A 197 -16.74 13.01 15.76
C ILE A 197 -16.82 14.41 16.38
N ASP A 198 -16.29 14.60 17.60
CA ASP A 198 -16.46 15.86 18.33
C ASP A 198 -15.80 17.04 17.63
N SER A 199 -14.63 16.80 17.03
CA SER A 199 -13.90 17.81 16.24
C SER A 199 -14.47 17.99 14.82
N HIS A 200 -15.25 17.03 14.33
CA HIS A 200 -15.60 16.95 12.90
C HIS A 200 -17.10 17.12 12.58
N LYS A 201 -17.99 17.07 13.58
CA LYS A 201 -19.45 17.18 13.37
C LYS A 201 -19.89 18.48 12.69
N GLY A 202 -19.16 19.58 12.90
CA GLY A 202 -19.43 20.87 12.24
C GLY A 202 -19.07 20.89 10.74
N PHE A 203 -18.48 19.82 10.22
CA PHE A 203 -18.02 19.70 8.84
C PHE A 203 -18.79 18.65 8.03
N PHE A 204 -19.91 18.11 8.53
CA PHE A 204 -20.73 17.20 7.74
C PHE A 204 -21.17 17.82 6.42
N GLU A 205 -21.04 17.05 5.33
CA GLU A 205 -21.33 17.47 3.96
C GLU A 205 -20.46 18.64 3.46
N LYS A 206 -19.42 19.05 4.21
CA LYS A 206 -18.47 20.06 3.76
C LYS A 206 -17.31 19.39 2.99
N PRO A 207 -16.74 20.09 1.98
CA PRO A 207 -15.64 19.56 1.19
C PRO A 207 -14.35 19.48 2.01
N ILE A 208 -13.56 18.45 1.75
CA ILE A 208 -12.18 18.33 2.22
C ILE A 208 -11.33 19.38 1.49
N ARG A 209 -10.59 20.18 2.26
CA ARG A 209 -9.58 21.10 1.72
C ARG A 209 -8.22 20.66 2.24
N LEU A 210 -7.34 20.29 1.31
CA LEU A 210 -5.97 19.88 1.61
C LEU A 210 -5.01 20.98 1.14
N ASN A 211 -3.84 21.03 1.77
CA ASN A 211 -2.73 21.87 1.35
C ASN A 211 -1.44 21.05 1.37
N THR A 212 -0.33 21.62 0.90
CA THR A 212 0.94 20.90 0.85
C THR A 212 1.49 20.51 2.21
N ALA A 213 1.28 21.30 3.25
CA ALA A 213 1.67 20.91 4.61
C ALA A 213 0.96 19.62 5.04
N PHE A 214 -0.35 19.51 4.77
CA PHE A 214 -1.09 18.28 5.02
C PHE A 214 -0.57 17.11 4.17
N LEU A 215 -0.31 17.32 2.88
CA LEU A 215 0.20 16.27 1.99
C LEU A 215 1.60 15.77 2.39
N GLN A 216 2.46 16.66 2.90
CA GLN A 216 3.76 16.27 3.46
C GLN A 216 3.58 15.38 4.69
N ASN A 217 2.68 15.76 5.61
CA ASN A 217 2.32 14.94 6.77
C ASN A 217 1.74 13.58 6.35
N ALA A 218 0.85 13.56 5.36
CA ALA A 218 0.28 12.33 4.82
C ALA A 218 1.36 11.42 4.23
N ASN A 219 2.32 11.98 3.49
CA ASN A 219 3.46 11.23 2.98
C ASN A 219 4.34 10.65 4.10
N VAL A 220 4.56 11.39 5.20
CA VAL A 220 5.28 10.87 6.38
C VAL A 220 4.52 9.72 7.05
N ILE A 221 3.20 9.85 7.24
CA ILE A 221 2.35 8.78 7.80
C ILE A 221 2.46 7.52 6.93
N CYS A 222 2.32 7.66 5.61
CA CYS A 222 2.47 6.55 4.67
C CYS A 222 3.88 5.92 4.74
N LEU A 223 4.92 6.75 4.83
CA LEU A 223 6.31 6.27 4.92
C LEU A 223 6.54 5.48 6.20
N ASN A 224 6.07 5.98 7.34
CA ASN A 224 6.19 5.29 8.62
C ASN A 224 5.43 3.96 8.60
N CYS A 225 4.21 3.95 8.06
CA CYS A 225 3.43 2.71 7.86
C CYS A 225 4.22 1.66 7.06
N VAL A 226 4.76 2.04 5.89
CA VAL A 226 5.54 1.14 5.04
C VAL A 226 6.84 0.70 5.73
N ARG A 227 7.64 1.64 6.24
CA ARG A 227 8.96 1.36 6.81
C ARG A 227 8.88 0.48 8.06
N THR A 228 7.95 0.78 8.97
CA THR A 228 7.78 0.02 10.20
C THR A 228 7.20 -1.36 9.91
N SER A 229 6.22 -1.47 9.01
CA SER A 229 5.70 -2.78 8.56
C SER A 229 6.76 -3.61 7.87
N ASN A 230 7.55 -3.01 6.97
CA ASN A 230 8.66 -3.67 6.26
C ASN A 230 9.66 -4.29 7.23
N THR A 231 10.08 -3.50 8.21
CA THR A 231 11.02 -3.95 9.25
C THR A 231 10.41 -5.07 10.10
N TYR A 232 9.15 -4.94 10.49
CA TYR A 232 8.46 -5.93 11.31
C TYR A 232 8.29 -7.27 10.59
N ILE A 233 7.81 -7.23 9.34
CA ILE A 233 7.61 -8.41 8.49
C ILE A 233 8.95 -9.14 8.28
N PHE A 234 10.02 -8.40 7.91
CA PHE A 234 11.36 -8.99 7.77
C PHE A 234 11.79 -9.75 9.02
N ASN A 235 11.69 -9.12 10.19
CA ASN A 235 12.12 -9.75 11.45
C ASN A 235 11.27 -10.98 11.78
N LYS A 236 9.93 -10.92 11.62
CA LYS A 236 9.07 -12.08 11.90
C LYS A 236 9.34 -13.24 10.94
N LEU A 237 9.56 -12.97 9.66
CA LEU A 237 9.94 -14.00 8.68
C LEU A 237 11.28 -14.64 9.00
N ILE A 238 12.30 -13.84 9.28
CA ILE A 238 13.63 -14.34 9.64
C ILE A 238 13.59 -15.14 10.94
N HIS A 239 12.90 -14.65 11.97
CA HIS A 239 12.78 -15.38 13.23
C HIS A 239 12.08 -16.73 13.04
N ARG A 240 11.03 -16.78 12.22
CA ARG A 240 10.37 -18.03 11.85
C ARG A 240 11.32 -18.96 11.10
N TYR A 241 11.99 -18.45 10.07
CA TYR A 241 12.95 -19.24 9.28
C TYR A 241 14.02 -19.85 10.18
N VAL A 242 14.60 -19.08 11.09
CA VAL A 242 15.64 -19.57 12.01
C VAL A 242 15.10 -20.63 12.97
N ALA A 243 13.92 -20.42 13.54
CA ALA A 243 13.33 -21.35 14.51
C ALA A 243 12.94 -22.70 13.90
N GLU A 244 12.66 -22.74 12.59
CA GLU A 244 12.17 -23.94 11.90
C GLU A 244 13.24 -24.61 11.01
N ASN A 245 14.47 -24.09 10.97
CA ASN A 245 15.56 -24.65 10.17
C ASN A 245 16.79 -24.96 11.03
N ASP A 246 16.97 -26.23 11.39
CA ASP A 246 18.13 -26.74 12.14
C ASP A 246 19.46 -26.70 11.35
N GLY A 247 19.40 -26.45 10.03
CA GLY A 247 20.55 -26.43 9.13
C GLY A 247 21.37 -25.13 9.11
N ILE A 248 21.07 -24.16 9.98
CA ILE A 248 21.74 -22.85 9.99
C ILE A 248 23.13 -22.98 10.61
N THR A 249 24.15 -22.57 9.85
CA THR A 249 25.55 -22.75 10.27
C THR A 249 26.09 -21.60 11.12
N TRP A 250 25.37 -20.48 11.17
CA TRP A 250 25.80 -19.20 11.74
C TRP A 250 27.14 -18.69 11.18
N LYS A 251 27.46 -19.07 9.94
CA LYS A 251 28.63 -18.61 9.19
C LYS A 251 28.14 -17.95 7.91
N PHE A 252 28.29 -16.63 7.82
CA PHE A 252 27.75 -15.85 6.71
C PHE A 252 28.04 -16.44 5.31
N PRO A 253 29.25 -16.91 4.96
CA PRO A 253 29.50 -17.49 3.64
C PRO A 253 28.59 -18.68 3.29
N ASN A 254 28.25 -19.51 4.28
CA ASN A 254 27.40 -20.70 4.11
C ASN A 254 25.91 -20.32 4.09
N ASP A 255 25.53 -19.37 4.96
CA ASP A 255 24.14 -18.95 5.16
C ASP A 255 23.68 -17.84 4.20
N LYS A 256 24.61 -17.23 3.46
CA LYS A 256 24.37 -16.12 2.53
C LYS A 256 23.23 -16.41 1.56
N ARG A 257 23.12 -17.64 1.05
CA ARG A 257 22.14 -18.00 0.01
C ARG A 257 20.69 -17.84 0.50
N TRP A 258 20.37 -18.28 1.71
CA TRP A 258 19.02 -18.11 2.24
C TRP A 258 18.82 -16.70 2.78
N TYR A 259 19.81 -16.17 3.51
CA TYR A 259 19.70 -14.87 4.16
C TYR A 259 19.50 -13.73 3.15
N LEU A 260 20.25 -13.74 2.05
CA LEU A 260 20.14 -12.68 1.05
C LEU A 260 18.79 -12.67 0.32
N LYS A 261 18.06 -13.79 0.23
CA LYS A 261 16.71 -13.79 -0.34
C LYS A 261 15.78 -12.87 0.46
N TYR A 262 15.80 -13.00 1.78
CA TYR A 262 15.05 -12.11 2.66
C TYR A 262 15.66 -10.70 2.67
N TYR A 263 16.97 -10.56 2.89
CA TYR A 263 17.59 -9.24 3.02
C TYR A 263 17.36 -8.34 1.78
N THR A 264 17.57 -8.88 0.57
CA THR A 264 17.45 -8.11 -0.67
C THR A 264 16.01 -7.67 -0.97
N LEU A 265 15.01 -8.44 -0.53
CA LEU A 265 13.61 -8.08 -0.68
C LEU A 265 13.21 -6.90 0.21
N PHE A 266 13.75 -6.81 1.42
CA PHE A 266 13.32 -5.83 2.42
C PHE A 266 14.22 -4.59 2.51
N ILE A 267 15.44 -4.62 1.99
CA ILE A 267 16.35 -3.47 2.02
C ILE A 267 15.87 -2.36 1.07
N SER A 268 15.97 -1.10 1.50
CA SER A 268 15.72 0.07 0.65
C SER A 268 17.02 0.78 0.35
N GLN A 269 17.45 0.79 -0.91
CA GLN A 269 18.59 1.59 -1.33
C GLN A 269 18.25 3.09 -1.25
N LYS A 270 17.00 3.49 -1.54
CA LYS A 270 16.59 4.90 -1.51
C LYS A 270 16.55 5.50 -0.12
N LEU A 271 16.06 4.78 0.88
CA LEU A 271 16.14 5.26 2.26
C LEU A 271 17.59 5.32 2.74
N ASN A 272 18.37 4.31 2.39
CA ASN A 272 19.78 4.24 2.73
C ASN A 272 20.59 5.39 2.15
N GLU A 273 20.39 5.75 0.88
CA GLU A 273 20.99 6.93 0.24
C GLU A 273 20.74 8.20 1.07
N SER A 274 19.49 8.41 1.52
CA SER A 274 19.13 9.58 2.33
C SER A 274 19.76 9.55 3.73
N LEU A 275 19.86 8.38 4.37
CA LEU A 275 20.52 8.24 5.67
C LEU A 275 22.02 8.52 5.58
N VAL A 276 22.69 8.03 4.54
CA VAL A 276 24.12 8.30 4.30
C VAL A 276 24.37 9.79 4.04
N GLN A 277 23.50 10.44 3.26
CA GLN A 277 23.57 11.90 3.07
C GLN A 277 23.43 12.68 4.38
N ASN A 278 22.72 12.12 5.37
CA ASN A 278 22.59 12.67 6.71
C ASN A 278 23.70 12.20 7.69
N GLY A 279 24.77 11.58 7.18
CA GLY A 279 25.93 11.16 7.98
C GLY A 279 25.72 9.89 8.80
N ILE A 280 24.68 9.11 8.52
CA ILE A 280 24.39 7.86 9.24
C ILE A 280 25.11 6.70 8.56
N GLU A 281 25.99 5.99 9.31
CA GLU A 281 26.61 4.76 8.85
C GLU A 281 25.58 3.62 8.79
N LEU A 282 25.57 2.87 7.69
CA LEU A 282 24.65 1.76 7.48
C LEU A 282 25.33 0.41 7.72
N ASP A 283 24.58 -0.53 8.25
CA ASP A 283 25.02 -1.91 8.33
C ASP A 283 25.09 -2.56 6.94
N THR A 284 26.19 -3.24 6.66
CA THR A 284 26.30 -4.14 5.51
C THR A 284 25.44 -5.38 5.73
N PRO A 285 25.09 -6.15 4.69
CA PRO A 285 24.37 -7.42 4.87
C PRO A 285 25.08 -8.36 5.86
N PHE A 286 26.42 -8.35 5.85
CA PHE A 286 27.23 -9.09 6.81
C PHE A 286 27.06 -8.56 8.25
N LYS A 287 27.18 -7.24 8.48
CA LYS A 287 26.99 -6.65 9.82
C LYS A 287 25.58 -6.91 10.36
N THR A 288 24.54 -6.82 9.52
CA THR A 288 23.17 -7.13 9.91
C THR A 288 23.01 -8.62 10.25
N TYR A 289 23.65 -9.52 9.49
CA TYR A 289 23.66 -10.95 9.77
C TYR A 289 24.33 -11.28 11.11
N GLU A 290 25.48 -10.67 11.42
CA GLU A 290 26.16 -10.88 12.71
C GLU A 290 25.32 -10.37 13.90
N LYS A 291 24.60 -9.25 13.73
CA LYS A 291 23.65 -8.77 14.75
C LYS A 291 22.48 -9.74 14.95
N LEU A 292 21.97 -10.31 13.86
CA LEU A 292 20.94 -11.35 13.91
C LEU A 292 21.46 -12.57 14.69
N ARG A 293 22.62 -13.10 14.32
CA ARG A 293 23.28 -14.23 14.99
C ARG A 293 23.42 -13.99 16.50
N ALA A 294 23.98 -12.84 16.88
CA ALA A 294 24.17 -12.48 18.29
C ALA A 294 22.85 -12.38 19.08
N SER A 295 21.71 -12.12 18.42
CA SER A 295 20.40 -12.09 19.08
C SER A 295 19.85 -13.48 19.42
N PHE A 296 20.32 -14.52 18.73
CA PHE A 296 19.96 -15.91 19.00
C PHE A 296 20.93 -16.59 19.97
N GLU A 297 22.22 -16.26 19.93
CA GLU A 297 23.22 -16.79 20.88
C GLU A 297 23.02 -16.28 22.32
N LYS A 298 22.30 -15.16 22.53
CA LYS A 298 22.01 -14.60 23.87
C LYS A 298 20.81 -15.25 24.59
N LYS A 299 20.18 -16.26 23.99
CA LYS A 299 18.98 -16.92 24.54
C LYS A 299 19.24 -18.30 25.16
N ASP A 300 20.50 -18.74 25.18
CA ASP A 300 20.98 -19.90 25.94
C ASP A 300 21.80 -19.44 27.17
#